data_AF-A0A524L6H8-F1
#
_entry.id   AF-A0A524L6H8-F1
#
_cell.length_a   1.000
_cell.length_b   1.000
_cell.length_c   1.000
_cell.angle_alpha   90.00
_cell.angle_beta   90.00
_cell.angle_gamma   90.00
#
_symmetry.space_group_name_H-M   'P 1'
#
loop_
_entity.id
_entity.type
_entity.pdbx_description
1 polymer ?
#
loop_
_entity_poly.entity_id
_entity_poly.type
_entity_poly.pdbx_seq_one_letter_code
_entity_poly.pdbx_strand_id
1 'polypeptide(L)'
;MREIELEIFESGCVVHKVGQKFKYPQDTGKMCTWLIESASHMIKVLRHDGKLGWSYKGTPYEKIINKGGVTTEFVRCPDPTSAGVVLKITATKIPDPKK
;
A
#
# COMPACT_ATOMS: atom_id res chain seq x y z
N MET A 1 4.17 -5.90 15.44
CA MET A 1 4.31 -6.04 13.97
C MET A 1 2.98 -5.64 13.33
N ARG A 2 2.96 -5.12 12.11
CA ARG A 2 1.70 -4.77 11.41
C ARG A 2 1.38 -5.73 10.27
N GLU A 3 0.10 -6.02 10.08
CA GLU A 3 -0.42 -6.68 8.88
C GLU A 3 -0.49 -5.67 7.73
N ILE A 4 -0.18 -6.11 6.51
CA ILE A 4 -0.15 -5.27 5.32
C ILE A 4 -1.14 -5.82 4.30
N GLU A 5 -2.13 -5.00 3.94
CA GLU A 5 -3.02 -5.19 2.80
C GLU A 5 -2.63 -4.22 1.69
N LEU A 6 -2.58 -4.71 0.45
CA LEU A 6 -2.26 -3.94 -0.75
C LEU A 6 -3.50 -3.90 -1.64
N GLU A 7 -3.95 -2.71 -2.00
CA GLU A 7 -5.19 -2.48 -2.77
C GLU A 7 -4.87 -1.64 -4.02
N ILE A 8 -5.32 -2.07 -5.19
CA ILE A 8 -5.22 -1.27 -6.42
C ILE A 8 -6.27 -0.16 -6.36
N PHE A 9 -5.82 1.07 -6.17
CA PHE A 9 -6.66 2.25 -6.00
C PHE A 9 -7.02 2.90 -7.35
N GLU A 10 -6.04 2.98 -8.25
CA GLU A 10 -6.22 3.41 -9.64
C GLU A 10 -5.53 2.40 -10.56
N SER A 11 -6.08 2.17 -11.74
CA SER A 11 -5.42 1.37 -12.77
C SER A 11 -5.80 1.83 -14.16
N GLY A 12 -4.81 2.07 -15.00
CA GLY A 12 -4.91 2.11 -16.46
C GLY A 12 -4.18 0.95 -17.14
N CYS A 13 -3.70 -0.05 -16.38
CA CYS A 13 -2.97 -1.19 -16.92
C CYS A 13 -3.90 -2.40 -17.16
N VAL A 14 -3.46 -3.30 -18.05
CA VAL A 14 -4.25 -4.50 -18.42
C VAL A 14 -4.23 -5.57 -17.32
N VAL A 15 -3.17 -5.60 -16.51
CA VAL A 15 -2.92 -6.68 -15.53
C VAL A 15 -3.74 -6.49 -14.25
N HIS A 16 -3.79 -5.27 -13.74
CA HIS A 16 -4.41 -4.95 -12.45
C HIS A 16 -5.71 -4.19 -12.63
N LYS A 17 -6.72 -4.52 -11.83
CA LYS A 17 -8.03 -3.86 -11.82
C LYS A 17 -8.24 -3.13 -10.51
N VAL A 18 -8.92 -1.98 -10.57
CA VAL A 18 -9.30 -1.21 -9.38
C VAL A 18 -10.08 -2.09 -8.40
N GLY A 19 -9.74 -2.00 -7.12
CA GLY A 19 -10.34 -2.78 -6.03
C GLY A 19 -9.73 -4.17 -5.83
N GLN A 20 -8.77 -4.60 -6.65
CA GLN A 20 -8.02 -5.83 -6.38
C GLN A 20 -7.20 -5.69 -5.10
N LYS A 21 -7.26 -6.73 -4.26
CA LYS A 21 -6.57 -6.78 -2.96
C LYS A 21 -5.59 -7.94 -2.90
N PHE A 22 -4.45 -7.69 -2.26
CA PHE A 22 -3.37 -8.66 -2.07
C PHE A 22 -2.87 -8.61 -0.64
N LYS A 23 -2.55 -9.77 -0.05
CA LYS A 23 -1.92 -9.86 1.25
C LYS A 23 -0.40 -9.90 1.11
N TYR A 24 0.31 -9.08 1.88
CA TYR A 24 1.77 -9.11 1.90
C TYR A 24 2.29 -9.92 3.10
N PRO A 25 3.27 -10.83 2.90
CA PRO A 25 4.00 -11.13 1.67
C PRO A 25 3.41 -12.26 0.80
N GLN A 26 2.25 -12.83 1.14
CA GLN A 26 1.75 -14.09 0.57
C GLN A 26 1.35 -13.99 -0.91
N ASP A 27 0.82 -12.85 -1.35
CA ASP A 27 0.27 -12.64 -2.69
C ASP A 27 1.20 -11.83 -3.60
N THR A 28 2.44 -11.54 -3.18
CA THR A 28 3.39 -10.71 -3.97
C THR A 28 3.68 -11.29 -5.35
N GLY A 29 3.69 -12.62 -5.50
CA GLY A 29 3.87 -13.31 -6.78
C GLY A 29 2.73 -13.08 -7.78
N LYS A 30 1.58 -12.55 -7.35
CA LYS A 30 0.45 -12.20 -8.22
C LYS A 30 0.49 -10.74 -8.69
N MET A 31 1.40 -9.94 -8.15
CA MET A 31 1.53 -8.52 -8.46
C MET A 31 2.55 -8.29 -9.59
N CYS A 32 2.42 -7.16 -10.28
CA CYS A 32 3.43 -6.73 -11.24
C CYS A 32 4.72 -6.39 -10.48
N THR A 33 5.86 -6.91 -10.94
CA THR A 33 7.17 -6.71 -10.31
C THR A 33 7.50 -5.23 -10.11
N TRP A 34 7.23 -4.38 -11.10
CA TRP A 34 7.51 -2.94 -10.98
C TRP A 34 6.69 -2.26 -9.88
N LEU A 35 5.45 -2.71 -9.68
CA LEU A 35 4.56 -2.14 -8.69
C LEU A 35 4.94 -2.56 -7.25
N ILE A 36 5.26 -3.84 -7.05
CA ILE A 36 5.63 -4.33 -5.72
C ILE A 36 7.02 -3.83 -5.31
N GLU A 37 7.97 -3.78 -6.24
CA GLU A 37 9.32 -3.29 -5.95
C GLU A 37 9.33 -1.78 -5.67
N SER A 38 8.52 -0.98 -6.37
CA SER A 38 8.39 0.45 -6.06
C SER A 38 7.75 0.72 -4.69
N ALA A 39 6.93 -0.21 -4.18
CA ALA A 39 6.28 -0.12 -2.87
C ALA A 39 7.09 -0.75 -1.72
N SER A 40 8.14 -1.52 -2.02
CA SER A 40 8.88 -2.36 -1.06
C SER A 40 9.36 -1.62 0.20
N HIS A 41 9.93 -0.43 0.02
CA HIS A 41 10.50 0.36 1.10
C HIS A 41 9.39 0.98 1.97
N MET A 42 8.30 1.45 1.36
CA MET A 42 7.12 1.96 2.06
C MET A 42 6.49 0.86 2.91
N ILE A 43 6.32 -0.34 2.34
CA ILE A 43 5.82 -1.52 3.05
C ILE A 43 6.70 -1.82 4.26
N LYS A 44 8.03 -1.81 4.09
CA LYS A 44 8.98 -2.04 5.20
C LYS A 44 8.82 -1.00 6.31
N VAL A 45 8.77 0.28 5.97
CA VAL A 45 8.58 1.37 6.95
C VAL A 45 7.28 1.15 7.74
N LEU A 46 6.16 0.95 7.05
CA LEU A 46 4.86 0.77 7.68
C LEU A 46 4.78 -0.51 8.53
N ARG A 47 5.40 -1.60 8.09
CA ARG A 47 5.41 -2.88 8.81
C ARG A 47 6.10 -2.78 10.19
N HIS A 48 7.05 -1.85 10.30
CA HIS A 48 7.82 -1.56 11.52
C HIS A 48 7.31 -0.32 12.28
N ASP A 49 6.04 0.06 12.10
CA ASP A 49 5.41 1.21 12.80
C ASP A 49 5.99 2.59 12.41
N GLY A 50 6.84 2.64 11.39
CA GLY A 50 7.33 3.88 10.82
C GLY A 50 6.23 4.66 10.11
N LYS A 51 6.45 5.98 9.97
CA LYS A 51 5.49 6.89 9.34
C LYS A 51 6.23 7.74 8.30
N LEU A 52 5.60 7.90 7.14
CA LEU A 52 6.06 8.81 6.09
C LEU A 52 5.29 10.13 6.24
N GLY A 53 6.00 11.24 6.38
CA GLY A 53 5.43 12.51 6.89
C GLY A 53 4.44 13.22 5.96
N TRP A 54 4.41 12.87 4.67
CA TRP A 54 3.48 13.46 3.70
C TRP A 54 2.07 12.91 3.92
N SER A 55 1.05 13.75 3.95
CA SER A 55 -0.35 13.33 4.16
C SER A 55 -1.24 13.42 2.92
N TYR A 56 -0.79 14.13 1.88
CA TYR A 56 -1.56 14.39 0.65
C TYR A 56 -2.97 14.98 0.91
N LYS A 57 -3.08 15.88 1.90
CA LYS A 57 -4.34 16.49 2.33
C LYS A 57 -5.10 17.15 1.17
N GLY A 58 -6.39 16.90 1.07
CA GLY A 58 -7.25 17.45 0.02
C GLY A 58 -7.12 16.75 -1.34
N THR A 59 -6.44 15.61 -1.41
CA THR A 59 -6.35 14.77 -2.61
C THR A 59 -7.05 13.42 -2.39
N PRO A 60 -7.38 12.66 -3.45
CA PRO A 60 -7.88 11.28 -3.32
C PRO A 60 -6.92 10.33 -2.57
N TYR A 61 -5.65 10.73 -2.41
CA TYR A 61 -4.60 9.96 -1.74
C TYR A 61 -4.39 10.38 -0.28
N GLU A 62 -5.33 11.14 0.31
CA GLU A 62 -5.19 11.57 1.70
C GLU A 62 -4.98 10.37 2.63
N LYS A 63 -3.88 10.41 3.40
CA LYS A 63 -3.47 9.28 4.24
C LYS A 63 -4.20 9.26 5.56
N ILE A 64 -4.47 8.05 6.02
CA ILE A 64 -4.79 7.78 7.41
C ILE A 64 -3.46 7.55 8.15
N ILE A 65 -3.19 8.31 9.21
CA ILE A 65 -1.99 8.12 10.03
C ILE A 65 -2.42 7.73 11.44
N ASN A 66 -2.13 6.48 11.81
CA ASN A 66 -2.36 5.88 13.13
C ASN A 66 -3.76 6.07 13.73
N LYS A 67 -4.80 6.15 12.89
CA LYS A 67 -6.19 6.23 13.37
C LYS A 67 -6.70 4.82 13.65
N GLY A 68 -6.98 4.50 14.92
CA GLY A 68 -7.42 3.16 15.32
C GLY A 68 -6.40 2.05 15.01
N GLY A 69 -5.10 2.38 15.00
CA GLY A 69 -4.03 1.43 14.64
C GLY A 69 -3.88 1.18 13.13
N VAL A 70 -4.62 1.90 12.29
CA VAL A 70 -4.51 1.83 10.82
C VAL A 70 -3.65 2.96 10.30
N THR A 71 -2.79 2.67 9.32
CA THR A 71 -2.03 3.67 8.57
C THR A 71 -2.02 3.33 7.09
N THR A 72 -2.22 4.32 6.22
CA THR A 72 -2.21 4.11 4.77
C THR A 72 -1.05 4.84 4.09
N GLU A 73 -0.62 4.32 2.95
CA GLU A 73 0.33 4.95 2.04
C GLU A 73 -0.10 4.70 0.59
N PHE A 74 0.30 5.58 -0.32
CA PHE A 74 0.02 5.44 -1.74
C PHE A 74 1.31 5.44 -2.54
N VAL A 75 1.42 4.52 -3.49
CA VAL A 75 2.58 4.36 -4.37
C VAL A 75 2.10 4.24 -5.81
N ARG A 76 2.66 5.05 -6.69
CA ARG A 76 2.40 4.97 -8.13
C ARG A 76 3.40 4.01 -8.78
N CYS A 77 2.91 3.20 -9.71
CA CYS A 77 3.77 2.38 -10.58
C CYS A 77 4.74 3.30 -11.34
N PRO A 78 6.04 2.97 -11.43
CA PRO A 78 7.02 3.76 -12.16
C PRO A 78 6.92 3.62 -13.69
N ASP A 79 5.85 2.98 -14.19
CA ASP A 79 5.57 2.87 -15.62
C ASP A 79 5.44 4.28 -16.24
N PRO A 80 6.28 4.63 -17.24
CA PRO A 80 6.26 5.95 -17.86
C PRO A 80 5.06 6.18 -18.78
N THR A 81 4.24 5.15 -19.05
CA THR A 81 3.06 5.26 -19.90
C THR A 81 1.84 5.81 -19.16
N SER A 82 0.76 6.06 -19.89
CA SER A 82 -0.53 6.47 -19.32
C SER A 82 -1.26 5.34 -18.58
N ALA A 83 -0.69 4.14 -18.47
CA ALA A 83 -1.28 3.01 -17.77
C ALA A 83 -1.39 3.21 -16.23
N GLY A 84 -0.76 4.28 -15.70
CA GLY A 84 -0.92 4.84 -14.35
C GLY A 84 -1.66 3.96 -13.34
N VAL A 85 -0.93 3.13 -12.60
CA VAL A 85 -1.48 2.32 -11.50
C VAL A 85 -1.09 2.96 -10.18
N VAL A 86 -2.05 3.14 -9.27
CA VAL A 86 -1.78 3.59 -7.90
C VAL A 86 -2.15 2.46 -6.94
N LEU A 87 -1.18 2.07 -6.13
CA LEU A 87 -1.35 1.12 -5.05
C LEU A 87 -1.60 1.88 -3.74
N LYS A 88 -2.62 1.46 -3.00
CA LYS A 88 -2.85 1.83 -1.61
C LYS A 88 -2.34 0.72 -0.72
N ILE A 89 -1.44 1.05 0.18
CA ILE A 89 -0.91 0.18 1.22
C ILE A 89 -1.68 0.48 2.49
N THR A 90 -2.25 -0.53 3.14
CA THR A 90 -2.93 -0.40 4.43
C THR A 90 -2.20 -1.25 5.46
N ALA A 91 -1.66 -0.59 6.49
CA ALA A 91 -0.96 -1.23 7.60
C ALA A 91 -1.83 -1.20 8.86
N THR A 92 -2.15 -2.38 9.38
CA THR A 92 -3.00 -2.55 10.57
C THR A 92 -2.16 -3.09 11.72
N LYS A 93 -2.23 -2.43 12.88
CA LYS A 93 -1.58 -2.92 14.10
C LYS A 93 -2.22 -4.24 14.53
N ILE A 94 -1.41 -5.29 14.65
CA ILE A 94 -1.84 -6.56 15.23
C ILE A 94 -1.92 -6.36 16.75
N PRO A 95 -3.05 -6.67 17.40
CA PRO A 95 -3.12 -6.70 18.86
C PRO A 95 -2.11 -7.71 19.40
N ASP A 96 -1.37 -7.35 20.45
CA ASP A 96 -0.52 -8.34 21.11
C ASP A 96 -1.39 -9.51 21.56
N PRO A 97 -1.00 -10.78 21.29
CA PRO A 97 -1.67 -11.90 21.90
C PRO A 97 -1.56 -11.70 23.41
N LYS A 98 -2.72 -11.62 24.08
CA LYS A 98 -2.80 -11.43 25.54
C LYS A 98 -1.79 -12.37 26.20
N LYS A 99 -0.80 -11.80 26.89
CA LYS A 99 0.08 -12.54 27.79
C LYS A 99 -0.74 -13.17 28.92
#